data_AF-A0AAN6N7D4-F1
#
_entry.id   AF-A0AAN6N7D4-F1
#
_cell.length_a   1.000
_cell.length_b   1.000
_cell.length_c   1.000
_cell.angle_alpha   90.00
_cell.angle_beta   90.00
_cell.angle_gamma   90.00
#
_symmetry.space_group_name_H-M   'P 1'
#
loop_
_entity.id
_entity.type
_entity.pdbx_description
1 polymer ?
#
loop_
_entity_poly.entity_id
_entity_poly.type
_entity_poly.pdbx_seq_one_letter_code
_entity_poly.pdbx_strand_id
1 'polypeptide(L)'
;MLCMNRPEGLSSTSSISSGLPTQCYFDTVLVPLPTWILLVALVVCHFIFPASLAGRSRATTKRWVRIVLLTLYYFFIGVIILMESVEVSRLVQIDIGVGLIPFVYAGCLVAGVMQATEGVRGRIRGWQVANLLFWVLSLCITAVKVTAVNKFGSDGPLARNDTAYPIIHQANDLNILIAFYALLTGLEVVLLFVRPVSGEGSFDGGRSEAHELLKRQDLP
;
A
#
# COMPACT_ATOMS: atom_id res chain seq x y z
N MET A 1 -5.14 16.22 18.59
CA MET A 1 -4.93 17.46 17.80
C MET A 1 -5.02 17.16 16.29
N LEU A 2 -6.21 17.21 15.68
CA LEU A 2 -6.35 16.96 14.23
C LEU A 2 -5.80 18.12 13.37
N CYS A 3 -6.15 19.36 13.71
CA CYS A 3 -5.74 20.56 12.97
C CYS A 3 -4.99 21.60 13.82
N MET A 4 -4.37 21.20 14.93
CA MET A 4 -3.71 22.17 15.82
C MET A 4 -2.64 22.97 15.07
N ASN A 5 -2.58 24.27 15.35
CA ASN A 5 -1.61 25.20 14.76
C ASN A 5 -1.61 25.24 13.21
N ARG A 6 -2.72 24.81 12.57
CA ARG A 6 -2.98 25.02 11.14
C ARG A 6 -3.86 26.26 10.99
N PRO A 7 -3.41 27.36 10.36
CA PRO A 7 -4.14 28.62 10.39
C PRO A 7 -5.40 28.61 9.50
N GLU A 8 -5.52 27.69 8.52
CA GLU A 8 -6.73 27.55 7.71
C GLU A 8 -7.80 26.62 8.32
N GLY A 9 -7.49 25.90 9.41
CA GLY A 9 -8.42 24.93 10.01
C GLY A 9 -8.83 23.79 9.04
N LEU A 10 -10.05 23.26 9.20
CA LEU A 10 -10.61 22.20 8.36
C LEU A 10 -11.66 22.78 7.41
N SER A 11 -11.26 23.08 6.17
CA SER A 11 -12.16 23.54 5.11
C SER A 11 -11.85 22.86 3.78
N SER A 12 -12.89 22.61 2.98
CA SER A 12 -12.79 22.07 1.62
C SER A 12 -12.28 23.09 0.60
N THR A 13 -12.23 24.37 0.98
CA THR A 13 -11.67 25.46 0.18
C THR A 13 -10.63 26.23 1.00
N SER A 14 -9.47 26.46 0.40
CA SER A 14 -8.43 27.34 0.94
C SER A 14 -8.68 28.80 0.52
N SER A 15 -8.44 29.74 1.43
CA SER A 15 -8.41 31.17 1.11
C SER A 15 -7.13 31.58 0.37
N ILE A 16 -6.09 30.75 0.42
CA ILE A 16 -4.76 31.01 -0.17
C ILE A 16 -4.67 30.49 -1.60
N SER A 17 -5.35 29.39 -1.93
CA SER A 17 -5.40 28.84 -3.29
C SER A 17 -6.81 28.46 -3.70
N SER A 18 -7.33 29.12 -4.74
CA SER A 18 -8.55 28.67 -5.41
C SER A 18 -8.36 27.24 -5.96
N GLY A 19 -9.35 26.38 -5.71
CA GLY A 19 -9.38 25.00 -6.21
C GLY A 19 -8.60 23.97 -5.40
N LEU A 20 -7.91 24.33 -4.31
CA LEU A 20 -7.27 23.37 -3.40
C LEU A 20 -7.90 23.42 -2.00
N PRO A 21 -8.13 22.26 -1.37
CA PRO A 21 -8.52 22.20 0.04
C PRO A 21 -7.42 22.71 0.98
N THR A 22 -7.81 23.04 2.20
CA THR A 22 -6.87 23.38 3.28
C THR A 22 -5.94 22.21 3.60
N GLN A 23 -4.75 22.50 4.13
CA GLN A 23 -3.80 21.43 4.51
C GLN A 23 -4.40 20.44 5.52
N CYS A 24 -5.20 20.91 6.49
CA CYS A 24 -5.80 19.98 7.45
C CYS A 24 -6.86 19.08 6.78
N TYR A 25 -7.58 19.58 5.78
CA TYR A 25 -8.52 18.77 5.01
C TYR A 25 -7.79 17.65 4.25
N PHE A 26 -6.62 17.93 3.68
CA PHE A 26 -5.78 16.88 3.11
C PHE A 26 -5.45 15.81 4.14
N ASP A 27 -4.86 16.19 5.26
CA ASP A 27 -4.37 15.24 6.27
C ASP A 27 -5.48 14.49 7.01
N THR A 28 -6.70 15.05 7.07
CA THR A 28 -7.83 14.46 7.81
C THR A 28 -8.84 13.73 6.92
N VAL A 29 -9.05 14.18 5.68
CA VAL A 29 -10.10 13.63 4.81
C VAL A 29 -9.50 12.89 3.63
N LEU A 30 -8.57 13.53 2.90
CA LEU A 30 -8.05 12.97 1.65
C LEU A 30 -7.03 11.87 1.89
N VAL A 31 -6.01 12.09 2.73
CA VAL A 31 -4.96 11.11 3.03
C VAL A 31 -5.51 9.77 3.55
N PRO A 32 -6.49 9.71 4.47
CA PRO A 32 -7.06 8.42 4.90
C PRO A 32 -8.07 7.81 3.93
N LEU A 33 -8.52 8.54 2.90
CA LEU A 33 -9.56 8.09 1.96
C LEU A 33 -9.23 6.77 1.24
N PRO A 34 -8.00 6.53 0.73
CA PRO A 34 -7.63 5.26 0.11
C PRO A 34 -7.81 4.10 1.09
N THR A 35 -7.46 4.27 2.37
CA THR A 35 -7.63 3.25 3.40
C THR A 35 -9.11 2.94 3.62
N TRP A 36 -9.97 3.95 3.71
CA TRP A 36 -11.42 3.75 3.84
C TRP A 36 -11.98 3.00 2.64
N ILE A 37 -11.60 3.40 1.43
CA ILE A 37 -12.03 2.75 0.18
C ILE A 37 -11.54 1.30 0.15
N LEU A 38 -10.30 1.02 0.56
CA LEU A 38 -9.78 -0.34 0.66
C LEU A 38 -10.63 -1.21 1.58
N LEU A 39 -10.91 -0.74 2.80
CA LEU A 39 -11.69 -1.49 3.79
C LEU A 39 -13.10 -1.78 3.28
N VAL A 40 -13.78 -0.78 2.71
CA VAL A 40 -15.11 -0.95 2.12
C VAL A 40 -15.06 -1.90 0.93
N ALA A 41 -14.08 -1.74 0.03
CA ALA A 41 -13.91 -2.61 -1.13
C ALA A 41 -13.69 -4.07 -0.72
N LEU A 42 -12.89 -4.34 0.31
CA LEU A 42 -12.69 -5.70 0.82
C LEU A 42 -13.96 -6.31 1.42
N VAL A 43 -14.75 -5.53 2.15
CA VAL A 43 -16.06 -5.96 2.68
C VAL A 43 -17.03 -6.27 1.54
N VAL A 44 -17.15 -5.37 0.57
CA VAL A 44 -17.97 -5.57 -0.64
C VAL A 44 -17.50 -6.82 -1.38
N CYS A 45 -16.20 -6.98 -1.56
CA CYS A 45 -15.59 -8.13 -2.22
C CYS A 45 -15.91 -9.46 -1.50
N HIS A 46 -15.99 -9.43 -0.17
CA HIS A 46 -16.30 -10.59 0.63
C HIS A 46 -17.76 -11.05 0.50
N PHE A 47 -18.71 -10.11 0.47
CA PHE A 47 -20.15 -10.42 0.48
C PHE A 47 -20.76 -10.59 -0.93
N ILE A 48 -20.29 -9.85 -1.93
CA ILE A 48 -20.96 -9.78 -3.25
C ILE A 48 -20.44 -10.83 -4.24
N PHE A 49 -19.16 -11.23 -4.16
CA PHE A 49 -18.58 -12.16 -5.13
C PHE A 49 -18.43 -13.56 -4.51
N PRO A 50 -19.44 -14.45 -4.63
CA PRO A 50 -19.32 -15.82 -4.13
C PRO A 50 -18.15 -16.53 -4.80
N ALA A 51 -17.51 -17.43 -4.05
CA ALA A 51 -16.38 -18.23 -4.51
C ALA A 51 -16.81 -19.23 -5.59
N SER A 52 -17.03 -18.79 -6.83
CA SER A 52 -17.39 -19.68 -7.95
C SER A 52 -16.15 -20.46 -8.44
N LEU A 53 -16.26 -21.76 -8.67
CA LEU A 53 -15.20 -22.66 -9.14
C LEU A 53 -14.77 -22.42 -10.62
N ALA A 54 -14.50 -21.18 -11.02
CA ALA A 54 -14.10 -20.85 -12.38
C ALA A 54 -12.59 -21.10 -12.60
N GLY A 55 -12.29 -21.92 -13.60
CA GLY A 55 -10.99 -22.50 -13.93
C GLY A 55 -9.82 -21.52 -13.93
N ARG A 56 -8.82 -21.83 -13.11
CA ARG A 56 -7.53 -21.14 -13.06
C ARG A 56 -6.73 -21.48 -14.32
N SER A 57 -6.62 -20.53 -15.24
CA SER A 57 -5.55 -20.59 -16.25
C SER A 57 -4.20 -20.56 -15.55
N ARG A 58 -3.34 -21.51 -15.93
CA ARG A 58 -2.16 -22.00 -15.21
C ARG A 58 -0.90 -21.34 -15.82
N ALA A 59 -0.57 -20.12 -15.38
CA ALA A 59 0.72 -19.53 -15.70
C ALA A 59 1.77 -20.09 -14.73
N THR A 60 2.74 -20.86 -15.24
CA THR A 60 3.84 -21.44 -14.47
C THR A 60 4.97 -20.42 -14.31
N THR A 61 4.84 -19.51 -13.35
CA THR A 61 5.96 -18.60 -13.02
C THR A 61 7.01 -19.30 -12.15
N LYS A 62 8.29 -19.08 -12.43
CA LYS A 62 9.40 -19.61 -11.62
C LYS A 62 9.27 -19.10 -10.17
N ARG A 63 9.30 -20.02 -9.21
CA ARG A 63 9.12 -19.75 -7.76
C ARG A 63 10.02 -18.61 -7.24
N TRP A 64 11.27 -18.55 -7.70
CA TRP A 64 12.23 -17.53 -7.26
C TRP A 64 11.83 -16.11 -7.69
N VAL A 65 11.26 -15.93 -8.88
CA VAL A 65 10.79 -14.62 -9.37
C VAL A 65 9.69 -14.10 -8.45
N ARG A 66 8.74 -14.97 -8.08
CA ARG A 66 7.67 -14.61 -7.16
C ARG A 66 8.21 -14.21 -5.79
N ILE A 67 9.21 -14.93 -5.27
CA ILE A 67 9.84 -14.60 -3.98
C ILE A 67 10.51 -13.22 -4.04
N VAL A 68 11.26 -12.92 -5.11
CA VAL A 68 11.89 -11.60 -5.30
C VAL A 68 10.83 -10.50 -5.37
N LEU A 69 9.77 -10.67 -6.16
CA LEU A 69 8.69 -9.69 -6.27
C LEU A 69 7.99 -9.43 -4.92
N LEU A 70 7.70 -10.48 -4.15
CA LEU A 70 7.10 -10.34 -2.82
C LEU A 70 8.06 -9.67 -1.83
N THR A 71 9.36 -9.98 -1.90
CA THR A 71 10.37 -9.34 -1.04
C THR A 71 10.43 -7.84 -1.30
N LEU A 72 10.49 -7.44 -2.57
CA LEU A 72 10.45 -6.03 -2.97
C LEU A 72 9.15 -5.35 -2.53
N TYR A 73 8.02 -6.05 -2.67
CA TYR A 73 6.71 -5.54 -2.27
C TYR A 73 6.66 -5.19 -0.77
N TYR A 74 7.04 -6.12 0.11
CA TYR A 74 7.06 -5.84 1.55
C TYR A 74 8.14 -4.84 1.96
N PHE A 75 9.28 -4.82 1.27
CA PHE A 75 10.30 -3.81 1.48
C PHE A 75 9.74 -2.41 1.18
N PHE A 76 9.06 -2.21 0.05
CA PHE A 76 8.46 -0.91 -0.29
C PHE A 76 7.33 -0.49 0.66
N ILE A 77 6.51 -1.44 1.14
CA ILE A 77 5.54 -1.17 2.21
C ILE A 77 6.25 -0.65 3.47
N GLY A 78 7.35 -1.30 3.87
CA GLY A 78 8.15 -0.88 5.01
C GLY A 78 8.71 0.54 4.83
N VAL A 79 9.21 0.86 3.64
CA VAL A 79 9.71 2.21 3.34
C VAL A 79 8.60 3.26 3.43
N ILE A 80 7.41 2.98 2.90
CA ILE A 80 6.26 3.91 3.01
C ILE A 80 5.91 4.16 4.47
N ILE A 81 5.78 3.10 5.28
CA ILE A 81 5.48 3.25 6.72
C ILE A 81 6.55 4.11 7.41
N LEU A 82 7.83 3.90 7.10
CA LEU A 82 8.93 4.69 7.65
C LEU A 82 8.87 6.15 7.20
N MET A 83 8.63 6.42 5.91
CA MET A 83 8.53 7.78 5.37
C MET A 83 7.34 8.56 5.95
N GLU A 84 6.18 7.92 6.06
CA GLU A 84 5.00 8.48 6.73
C GLU A 84 5.32 8.76 8.22
N SER A 85 6.07 7.88 8.89
CA SER A 85 6.53 8.11 10.27
C SER A 85 7.48 9.30 10.39
N VAL A 86 8.36 9.52 9.40
CA VAL A 86 9.22 10.71 9.34
C VAL A 86 8.37 11.97 9.22
N GLU A 87 7.40 12.01 8.31
CA GLU A 87 6.49 13.16 8.18
C GLU A 87 5.76 13.44 9.49
N VAL A 88 5.16 12.42 10.11
CA VAL A 88 4.46 12.54 11.40
C VAL A 88 5.39 13.09 12.48
N SER A 89 6.60 12.52 12.62
CA SER A 89 7.56 12.94 13.64
C SER A 89 7.98 14.40 13.48
N ARG A 90 8.22 14.83 12.23
CA ARG A 90 8.63 16.20 11.91
C ARG A 90 7.49 17.20 12.10
N LEU A 91 6.25 16.82 11.81
CA LEU A 91 5.06 17.64 12.10
C LEU A 91 4.85 17.84 13.61
N VAL A 92 5.03 16.78 14.40
CA VAL A 92 4.94 16.86 15.86
C VAL A 92 6.03 17.76 16.45
N GLN A 93 7.25 17.73 15.93
CA GLN A 93 8.35 18.58 16.42
C GLN A 93 8.11 20.08 16.28
N ILE A 94 7.23 20.49 15.37
CA ILE A 94 6.84 21.89 15.16
C ILE A 94 5.43 22.17 15.69
N ASP A 95 4.89 21.30 16.54
CA ASP A 95 3.56 21.39 17.15
C ASP A 95 2.40 21.53 16.16
N ILE A 96 2.57 20.99 14.94
CA ILE A 96 1.53 21.04 13.91
C ILE A 96 0.67 19.76 13.98
N GLY A 97 -0.65 19.93 13.82
CA GLY A 97 -1.61 18.85 13.72
C GLY A 97 -1.24 17.84 12.62
N VAL A 98 -1.18 16.57 13.04
CA VAL A 98 -0.84 15.41 12.20
C VAL A 98 -2.06 14.89 11.42
N GLY A 99 -3.28 15.29 11.80
CA GLY A 99 -4.51 14.82 11.17
C GLY A 99 -4.70 13.30 11.34
N LEU A 100 -5.13 12.64 10.26
CA LEU A 100 -5.31 11.19 10.16
C LEU A 100 -4.24 10.52 9.29
N ILE A 101 -3.08 11.15 9.10
CA ILE A 101 -1.93 10.54 8.39
C ILE A 101 -1.59 9.14 8.95
N PRO A 102 -1.55 8.87 10.27
CA PRO A 102 -1.24 7.54 10.80
C PRO A 102 -2.24 6.45 10.39
N PHE A 103 -3.42 6.81 9.89
CA PHE A 103 -4.39 5.84 9.38
C PHE A 103 -3.93 5.15 8.09
N VAL A 104 -2.97 5.73 7.37
CA VAL A 104 -2.33 5.10 6.20
C VAL A 104 -1.64 3.79 6.61
N TYR A 105 -1.09 3.71 7.83
CA TYR A 105 -0.49 2.46 8.34
C TYR A 105 -1.48 1.29 8.31
N ALA A 106 -2.75 1.53 8.66
CA ALA A 106 -3.77 0.50 8.62
C ALA A 106 -4.01 0.01 7.18
N GLY A 107 -4.08 0.92 6.21
CA GLY A 107 -4.21 0.58 4.79
C GLY A 107 -3.04 -0.27 4.29
N CYS A 108 -1.80 0.15 4.58
CA CYS A 108 -0.60 -0.59 4.22
C CYS A 108 -0.55 -1.98 4.86
N LEU A 109 -0.87 -2.09 6.14
CA LEU A 109 -0.88 -3.38 6.85
C LEU A 109 -1.97 -4.30 6.30
N VAL A 110 -3.17 -3.80 6.05
CA VAL A 110 -4.27 -4.58 5.46
C VAL A 110 -3.88 -5.06 4.06
N ALA A 111 -3.34 -4.19 3.21
CA ALA A 111 -2.89 -4.56 1.86
C ALA A 111 -1.79 -5.64 1.92
N GLY A 112 -0.82 -5.48 2.82
CA GLY A 112 0.23 -6.46 3.06
C GLY A 112 -0.29 -7.79 3.60
N VAL A 113 -1.25 -7.78 4.52
CA VAL A 113 -1.90 -9.00 5.04
C VAL A 113 -2.70 -9.71 3.95
N MET A 114 -3.45 -8.96 3.12
CA MET A 114 -4.13 -9.55 1.96
C MET A 114 -3.12 -10.19 1.01
N GLN A 115 -1.98 -9.56 0.76
CA GLN A 115 -0.91 -10.14 -0.05
C GLN A 115 -0.32 -11.42 0.58
N ALA A 116 -0.04 -11.40 1.88
CA ALA A 116 0.58 -12.51 2.60
C ALA A 116 -0.33 -13.74 2.68
N THR A 117 -1.63 -13.50 2.79
CA THR A 117 -2.64 -14.53 2.95
C THR A 117 -3.30 -14.94 1.63
N GLU A 118 -2.91 -14.33 0.51
CA GLU A 118 -3.59 -14.47 -0.78
C GLU A 118 -5.10 -14.15 -0.68
N GLY A 119 -5.43 -13.05 0.02
CA GLY A 119 -6.80 -12.57 0.28
C GLY A 119 -7.52 -13.33 1.38
N VAL A 120 -6.80 -13.97 2.29
CA VAL A 120 -7.28 -14.92 3.31
C VAL A 120 -7.65 -16.30 2.71
N ARG A 121 -6.68 -16.92 2.05
CA ARG A 121 -6.76 -18.25 1.41
C ARG A 121 -7.80 -18.31 0.29
N GLY A 122 -7.91 -17.22 -0.46
CA GLY A 122 -8.80 -17.11 -1.62
C GLY A 122 -10.29 -16.90 -1.31
N ARG A 123 -10.65 -16.61 -0.05
CA ARG A 123 -12.03 -16.35 0.36
C ARG A 123 -12.56 -15.01 -0.14
N ILE A 124 -11.72 -13.97 -0.16
CA ILE A 124 -12.09 -12.65 -0.66
C ILE A 124 -11.62 -12.58 -2.12
N ARG A 125 -12.53 -12.59 -3.10
CA ARG A 125 -12.16 -12.40 -4.51
C ARG A 125 -12.05 -10.92 -4.83
N GLY A 126 -11.08 -10.56 -5.67
CA GLY A 126 -10.84 -9.15 -6.05
C GLY A 126 -10.00 -8.36 -5.05
N TRP A 127 -9.47 -8.98 -3.98
CA TRP A 127 -8.58 -8.31 -3.02
C TRP A 127 -7.36 -7.66 -3.68
N GLN A 128 -6.79 -8.27 -4.74
CA GLN A 128 -5.67 -7.67 -5.48
C GLN A 128 -6.10 -6.40 -6.24
N VAL A 129 -7.34 -6.36 -6.75
CA VAL A 129 -7.87 -5.14 -7.39
C VAL A 129 -8.12 -4.06 -6.33
N ALA A 130 -8.61 -4.44 -5.14
CA ALA A 130 -8.76 -3.52 -4.02
C ALA A 130 -7.40 -2.95 -3.56
N ASN A 131 -6.36 -3.79 -3.47
CA ASN A 131 -4.99 -3.35 -3.20
C ASN A 131 -4.46 -2.42 -4.30
N LEU A 132 -4.66 -2.76 -5.58
CA LEU A 132 -4.26 -1.91 -6.70
C LEU A 132 -4.92 -0.53 -6.62
N LEU A 133 -6.24 -0.50 -6.36
CA LEU A 133 -6.98 0.75 -6.17
C LEU A 133 -6.42 1.55 -4.99
N PHE A 134 -6.09 0.90 -3.88
CA PHE A 134 -5.46 1.54 -2.73
C PHE A 134 -4.13 2.21 -3.09
N TRP A 135 -3.23 1.51 -3.80
CA TRP A 135 -1.94 2.09 -4.22
C TRP A 135 -2.10 3.25 -5.18
N VAL A 136 -2.97 3.13 -6.18
CA VAL A 136 -3.25 4.19 -7.16
C VAL A 136 -3.87 5.42 -6.51
N LEU A 137 -4.86 5.24 -5.64
CA LEU A 137 -5.48 6.36 -4.93
C LEU A 137 -4.50 7.05 -3.99
N SER A 138 -3.66 6.27 -3.29
CA SER A 138 -2.61 6.82 -2.42
C SER A 138 -1.57 7.63 -3.23
N LEU A 139 -1.18 7.13 -4.40
CA LEU A 139 -0.32 7.85 -5.34
C LEU A 139 -0.95 9.19 -5.76
N CYS A 140 -2.20 9.16 -6.24
CA CYS A 140 -2.91 10.35 -6.70
C CYS A 140 -3.07 11.40 -5.59
N ILE A 141 -3.49 10.98 -4.40
CA ILE A 141 -3.71 11.89 -3.27
C ILE A 141 -2.39 12.49 -2.80
N THR A 142 -1.32 11.70 -2.72
CA THR A 142 0.02 12.19 -2.36
C THR A 142 0.52 13.19 -3.39
N ALA A 143 0.30 12.95 -4.69
CA ALA A 143 0.64 13.89 -5.75
C ALA A 143 -0.10 15.23 -5.61
N VAL A 144 -1.41 15.20 -5.32
CA VAL A 144 -2.18 16.43 -5.05
C VAL A 144 -1.71 17.11 -3.75
N LYS A 145 -1.34 16.35 -2.73
CA LYS A 145 -0.78 16.90 -1.49
C LYS A 145 0.54 17.63 -1.74
N VAL A 146 1.43 17.10 -2.59
CA VAL A 146 2.68 17.79 -2.98
C VAL A 146 2.40 19.12 -3.66
N THR A 147 1.45 19.16 -4.61
CA THR A 147 1.13 20.41 -5.30
C THR A 147 0.54 21.44 -4.34
N ALA A 148 -0.29 21.01 -3.38
CA ALA A 148 -0.81 21.85 -2.32
C ALA A 148 0.31 22.39 -1.41
N VAL A 149 1.21 21.52 -0.94
CA VAL A 149 2.36 21.91 -0.10
C VAL A 149 3.25 22.92 -0.80
N ASN A 150 3.57 22.70 -2.08
CA ASN A 150 4.39 23.63 -2.86
C ASN A 150 3.68 24.98 -3.04
N LYS A 151 2.38 24.98 -3.36
CA LYS A 151 1.62 26.21 -3.59
C LYS A 151 1.39 27.02 -2.33
N PHE A 152 1.21 26.37 -1.18
CA PHE A 152 1.04 27.04 0.11
C PHE A 152 2.36 27.54 0.70
N GLY A 153 3.48 26.88 0.39
CA GLY A 153 4.71 27.04 1.15
C GLY A 153 5.88 27.75 0.46
N SER A 154 5.85 28.01 -0.85
CA SER A 154 6.97 28.69 -1.51
C SER A 154 7.00 30.21 -1.26
N ASP A 155 5.85 30.90 -1.29
CA ASP A 155 5.75 32.36 -1.10
C ASP A 155 4.50 32.80 -0.32
N GLY A 156 3.76 31.85 0.27
CA GLY A 156 2.49 32.11 0.95
C GLY A 156 2.61 32.44 2.44
N PRO A 157 1.53 32.89 3.09
CA PRO A 157 1.48 33.12 4.55
C PRO A 157 1.66 31.83 5.38
N LEU A 158 1.75 30.68 4.73
CA LEU A 158 2.02 29.36 5.29
C LEU A 158 3.46 28.89 5.08
N ALA A 159 4.34 29.73 4.52
CA ALA A 159 5.75 29.42 4.36
C ALA A 159 6.38 29.16 5.75
N ARG A 160 7.06 28.01 5.89
CA ARG A 160 7.68 27.55 7.15
C ARG A 160 9.20 27.46 7.01
N ASN A 161 9.79 28.42 6.31
CA ASN A 161 11.20 28.38 5.91
C ASN A 161 12.16 28.41 7.11
N ASP A 162 11.74 29.01 8.23
CA ASP A 162 12.57 29.15 9.46
C ASP A 162 12.26 28.10 10.54
N THR A 163 11.58 27.01 10.19
CA THR A 163 11.20 25.95 11.16
C THR A 163 12.11 24.72 11.06
N ALA A 164 11.99 23.77 12.00
CA ALA A 164 12.69 22.48 11.94
C ALA A 164 12.18 21.54 10.83
N TYR A 165 11.01 21.84 10.24
CA TYR A 165 10.49 21.11 9.08
C TYR A 165 10.01 22.05 7.97
N PRO A 166 10.95 22.65 7.22
CA PRO A 166 10.67 23.50 6.07
C PRO A 166 9.86 22.78 4.99
N ILE A 167 9.10 23.57 4.23
CA ILE A 167 8.23 23.10 3.14
C ILE A 167 9.01 22.29 2.11
N ILE A 168 10.24 22.70 1.79
CA ILE A 168 11.09 21.97 0.83
C ILE A 168 11.41 20.55 1.30
N HIS A 169 11.62 20.35 2.60
CA HIS A 169 11.85 19.02 3.15
C HIS A 169 10.58 18.18 3.13
N GLN A 170 9.42 18.78 3.44
CA GLN A 170 8.14 18.07 3.33
C GLN A 170 7.81 17.69 1.88
N ALA A 171 8.03 18.59 0.93
CA ALA A 171 7.82 18.30 -0.48
C ALA A 171 8.74 17.15 -0.96
N ASN A 172 9.99 17.12 -0.51
CA ASN A 172 10.91 16.04 -0.81
C ASN A 172 10.47 14.70 -0.21
N ASP A 173 10.06 14.69 1.07
CA ASP A 173 9.56 13.47 1.73
C ASP A 173 8.33 12.91 1.00
N LEU A 174 7.40 13.78 0.59
CA LEU A 174 6.21 13.40 -0.18
C LEU A 174 6.54 12.93 -1.61
N ASN A 175 7.54 13.52 -2.27
CA ASN A 175 8.00 13.05 -3.59
C ASN A 175 8.60 11.64 -3.51
N ILE A 176 9.32 11.33 -2.43
CA ILE A 176 9.80 9.97 -2.17
C ILE A 176 8.61 9.02 -2.01
N LEU A 177 7.58 9.40 -1.24
CA LEU A 177 6.35 8.61 -1.10
C LEU A 177 5.67 8.34 -2.46
N ILE A 178 5.55 9.35 -3.33
CA ILE A 178 5.02 9.18 -4.70
C ILE A 178 5.79 8.10 -5.46
N ALA A 179 7.13 8.13 -5.42
CA ALA A 179 7.95 7.14 -6.10
C ALA A 179 7.68 5.72 -5.59
N PHE A 180 7.60 5.52 -4.27
CA PHE A 180 7.32 4.20 -3.69
C PHE A 180 5.89 3.73 -3.92
N TYR A 181 4.88 4.62 -3.91
CA TYR A 181 3.51 4.26 -4.30
C TYR A 181 3.43 3.86 -5.78
N ALA A 182 4.16 4.52 -6.67
CA ALA A 182 4.23 4.16 -8.08
C ALA A 182 4.91 2.80 -8.28
N LEU A 183 6.01 2.54 -7.57
CA LEU A 183 6.70 1.24 -7.60
C LEU A 183 5.81 0.10 -7.08
N LEU A 184 5.06 0.32 -5.99
CA LEU A 184 4.09 -0.67 -5.50
C LEU A 184 2.93 -0.90 -6.47
N THR A 185 2.43 0.16 -7.10
CA THR A 185 1.41 0.05 -8.15
C THR A 185 1.91 -0.85 -9.28
N GLY A 186 3.13 -0.61 -9.76
CA GLY A 186 3.77 -1.44 -10.78
C GLY A 186 3.97 -2.89 -10.32
N LEU A 187 4.45 -3.11 -9.10
CA LEU A 187 4.61 -4.45 -8.54
C LEU A 187 3.29 -5.19 -8.38
N GLU A 188 2.22 -4.53 -7.92
CA GLU A 188 0.88 -5.11 -7.80
C GLU A 188 0.35 -5.53 -9.18
N VAL A 189 0.55 -4.71 -10.21
CA VAL A 189 0.23 -5.06 -11.60
C VAL A 189 1.02 -6.29 -12.06
N VAL A 190 2.32 -6.35 -11.82
CA VAL A 190 3.13 -7.53 -12.18
C VAL A 190 2.66 -8.77 -11.41
N LEU A 191 2.36 -8.64 -10.11
CA LEU A 191 1.88 -9.73 -9.25
C LEU A 191 0.45 -10.19 -9.61
N LEU A 192 -0.37 -9.35 -10.24
CA LEU A 192 -1.66 -9.76 -10.84
C LEU A 192 -1.44 -10.77 -11.98
N PHE A 193 -0.38 -10.58 -12.77
CA PHE A 193 -0.03 -11.47 -13.88
C PHE A 193 0.79 -12.70 -13.43
N VAL A 194 1.53 -12.60 -12.32
CA VAL A 194 2.34 -13.69 -11.74
C VAL A 194 1.54 -14.47 -10.69
N ARG A 195 0.93 -15.59 -11.10
CA ARG A 195 0.11 -16.43 -10.20
C ARG A 195 0.91 -17.53 -9.47
N PRO A 196 0.43 -18.01 -8.30
CA PRO A 196 1.02 -19.15 -7.61
C PRO A 196 1.06 -20.39 -8.51
N VAL A 197 2.21 -21.08 -8.54
CA VAL A 197 2.25 -22.48 -8.95
C VAL A 197 1.55 -23.26 -7.84
N SER A 198 0.35 -23.79 -8.11
CA SER A 198 -0.22 -24.83 -7.24
C SER A 198 0.78 -25.98 -7.24
N GLY A 199 1.43 -26.21 -6.11
CA GLY A 199 2.23 -27.40 -5.88
C GLY A 199 1.32 -28.61 -5.94
N GLU A 200 1.16 -29.17 -7.14
CA GLU A 200 0.84 -30.58 -7.28
C GLU A 200 2.07 -31.31 -6.75
N GLY A 201 1.88 -32.05 -5.65
CA GLY A 201 2.95 -32.72 -4.93
C GLY A 201 3.71 -33.67 -5.84
N SER A 202 4.81 -33.20 -6.43
CA SER A 202 5.89 -34.06 -6.90
C SER A 202 6.87 -34.22 -5.75
N PHE A 203 6.43 -34.95 -4.73
CA PHE A 203 7.29 -35.49 -3.67
C PHE A 203 6.90 -36.95 -3.39
N ASP A 204 6.53 -37.68 -4.44
CA ASP A 204 6.18 -39.10 -4.34
C ASP A 204 6.89 -39.98 -5.38
N GLY A 205 7.83 -39.42 -6.15
CA GLY A 205 8.64 -40.17 -7.12
C GLY A 205 9.83 -40.91 -6.52
N GLY A 206 10.37 -40.46 -5.37
CA GLY A 206 11.59 -41.01 -4.79
C GLY A 206 11.38 -42.10 -3.74
N ARG A 207 10.16 -42.24 -3.18
CA ARG A 207 9.87 -43.23 -2.13
C ARG A 207 9.36 -44.56 -2.70
N SER A 208 8.73 -44.52 -3.89
CA SER A 208 8.23 -45.71 -4.58
C SER A 208 9.37 -46.56 -5.14
N GLU A 209 10.42 -45.96 -5.73
CA GLU A 209 11.59 -46.71 -6.23
C GLU A 209 12.39 -47.38 -5.09
N ALA A 210 12.59 -46.70 -3.96
CA ALA A 210 13.30 -47.29 -2.83
C ALA A 210 12.54 -48.49 -2.22
N HIS A 211 11.20 -48.45 -2.23
CA HIS A 211 10.36 -49.52 -1.71
C HIS A 211 10.21 -50.69 -2.71
N GLU A 212 10.30 -50.44 -4.03
CA GLU A 212 10.36 -51.49 -5.05
C GLU A 212 11.73 -52.20 -5.08
N LEU A 213 12.83 -51.47 -4.89
CA LEU A 213 14.17 -52.05 -4.86
C LEU A 213 14.38 -52.97 -3.64
N LEU A 214 13.82 -52.62 -2.48
CA LEU A 214 13.82 -53.48 -1.30
C LEU A 214 12.98 -54.74 -1.52
N LYS A 215 11.82 -54.63 -2.17
CA LYS A 215 10.96 -55.79 -2.47
C LYS A 215 11.59 -56.77 -3.47
N ARG A 216 12.57 -56.33 -4.26
CA ARG A 216 13.36 -57.18 -5.19
C ARG A 216 14.52 -57.92 -4.52
N GLN A 217 14.96 -57.49 -3.34
CA GLN A 217 16.08 -58.13 -2.62
C GLN A 217 15.63 -59.22 -1.64
N ASP A 218 14.33 -59.28 -1.31
CA ASP A 218 13.77 -60.26 -0.37
C ASP A 218 13.09 -61.47 -1.06
N LEU A 219 13.49 -61.84 -2.28
CA LEU A 219 13.05 -63.08 -2.94
C LEU A 219 14.09 -64.21 -2.75
N PRO A 220 13.87 -65.12 -1.78
CA PRO A 220 14.39 -66.49 -1.82
C PRO A 220 13.54 -67.41 -2.70
#